data_AF-A0A7X7SIU7-F1
#
_entry.id   AF-A0A7X7SIU7-F1
#
_cell.length_a   1.000
_cell.length_b   1.000
_cell.length_c   1.000
_cell.angle_alpha   90.00
_cell.angle_beta   90.00
_cell.angle_gamma   90.00
#
_symmetry.space_group_name_H-M   'P 1'
#
loop_
_entity.id
_entity.type
_entity.pdbx_description
1 polymer ?
#
loop_
_entity_poly.entity_id
_entity_poly.type
_entity_poly.pdbx_seq_one_letter_code
_entity_poly.pdbx_strand_id
1 'polypeptide(L)'
;MIEAFRSGGVMMWPMLVIALGIAWIGVRTALRARENPSGDDVRRGMQSLLFWGGMAALLGLLGTAVGLVITAQAVARVPDAGASLIWGGIGVTLTTLIFGLLIFLLAALAWFVLGMWSSRLARAT
;
A
#
# COMPACT_ATOMS: atom_id res chain seq x y z
N MET A 1 -12.34 1.01 11.09
CA MET A 1 -11.42 0.46 10.06
C MET A 1 -12.11 -0.56 9.15
N ILE A 2 -12.94 -1.48 9.67
CA ILE A 2 -13.69 -2.44 8.84
C ILE A 2 -14.77 -1.73 7.99
N GLU A 3 -15.46 -0.72 8.52
CA GLU A 3 -16.37 0.15 7.73
C GLU A 3 -15.66 0.84 6.57
N ALA A 4 -14.47 1.40 6.83
CA ALA A 4 -13.63 2.07 5.84
C ALA A 4 -13.14 1.08 4.76
N PHE A 5 -12.94 -0.19 5.14
CA PHE A 5 -12.59 -1.27 4.23
C PHE A 5 -13.76 -1.70 3.33
N ARG A 6 -14.98 -1.58 3.85
CA ARG A 6 -16.21 -1.88 3.09
C ARG A 6 -16.62 -0.69 2.21
N SER A 7 -16.28 0.54 2.59
CA SER A 7 -16.60 1.76 1.84
C SER A 7 -15.61 2.09 0.71
N GLY A 8 -14.31 1.77 0.83
CA GLY A 8 -13.33 1.99 -0.25
C GLY A 8 -13.50 1.08 -1.48
N GLY A 9 -14.51 0.21 -1.46
CA GLY A 9 -15.02 -0.49 -2.65
C GLY A 9 -14.09 -1.58 -3.20
N VAL A 10 -14.34 -1.96 -4.45
CA VAL A 10 -13.65 -3.06 -5.16
C VAL A 10 -12.14 -2.91 -5.18
N MET A 11 -11.61 -1.68 -5.14
CA MET A 11 -10.18 -1.38 -5.19
C MET A 11 -9.40 -1.79 -3.94
N MET A 12 -10.07 -2.07 -2.82
CA MET A 12 -9.40 -2.50 -1.60
C MET A 12 -8.95 -3.96 -1.62
N TRP A 13 -9.60 -4.78 -2.45
CA TRP A 13 -9.25 -6.19 -2.62
C TRP A 13 -7.85 -6.37 -3.25
N PRO A 14 -7.51 -5.72 -4.38
CA PRO A 14 -6.16 -5.71 -4.91
C PRO A 14 -5.11 -5.20 -3.92
N MET A 15 -5.42 -4.14 -3.16
CA MET A 15 -4.50 -3.62 -2.13
C MET A 15 -4.21 -4.63 -1.03
N LEU A 16 -5.22 -5.38 -0.58
CA LEU A 16 -5.04 -6.42 0.42
C LEU A 16 -4.11 -7.53 -0.08
N VAL A 17 -4.30 -7.96 -1.34
CA VAL A 17 -3.44 -8.97 -1.96
C VAL A 17 -1.99 -8.48 -2.03
N ILE A 18 -1.77 -7.22 -2.41
CA ILE A 18 -0.43 -6.62 -2.43
C ILE A 18 0.16 -6.55 -1.02
N ALA A 19 -0.62 -6.15 -0.02
CA ALA A 19 -0.18 -6.08 1.36
C ALA A 19 0.24 -7.46 1.91
N LEU A 20 -0.55 -8.51 1.64
CA LEU A 20 -0.19 -9.89 1.99
C LEU A 20 1.07 -10.36 1.25
N GLY A 21 1.20 -10.03 -0.03
CA GLY A 21 2.40 -10.32 -0.82
C GLY A 21 3.64 -9.64 -0.26
N ILE A 22 3.56 -8.37 0.13
CA ILE A 22 4.64 -7.62 0.78
C ILE A 22 5.00 -8.25 2.12
N ALA A 23 4.02 -8.62 2.95
CA ALA A 23 4.26 -9.27 4.24
C ALA A 23 4.98 -10.61 4.05
N TRP A 24 4.52 -11.44 3.09
CA TRP A 24 5.14 -12.70 2.75
C TRP A 24 6.59 -12.54 2.25
N ILE A 25 6.82 -11.62 1.30
CA ILE A 25 8.16 -11.32 0.78
C ILE A 25 9.05 -10.80 1.91
N GLY A 26 8.56 -9.89 2.74
CA GLY A 26 9.30 -9.33 3.86
C GLY A 26 9.77 -10.41 4.84
N VAL A 27 8.89 -11.31 5.25
CA VAL A 27 9.23 -12.43 6.15
C VAL A 27 10.23 -13.37 5.47
N ARG A 28 9.98 -13.78 4.23
CA ARG A 28 10.88 -14.68 3.47
C ARG A 28 12.27 -14.07 3.31
N THR A 29 12.36 -12.78 3.01
CA THR A 29 13.61 -12.05 2.86
C THR A 29 14.32 -11.90 4.21
N ALA A 30 13.60 -11.67 5.30
CA ALA A 30 14.17 -11.59 6.65
C ALA A 30 14.82 -12.91 7.08
N LEU A 31 14.16 -14.05 6.83
CA LEU A 31 14.70 -15.38 7.14
C LEU A 31 15.95 -15.67 6.31
N ARG A 32 15.93 -15.38 5.00
CA ARG A 32 17.07 -15.59 4.11
C ARG A 32 18.26 -14.69 4.43
N ALA A 33 18.00 -13.46 4.87
CA ALA A 33 19.06 -12.53 5.28
C ALA A 33 19.82 -13.00 6.52
N ARG A 34 19.23 -13.87 7.36
CA ARG A 34 19.95 -14.50 8.48
C ARG A 34 20.92 -15.59 8.03
N GLU A 35 20.56 -16.36 7.01
CA GLU A 35 21.37 -17.46 6.50
C GLU A 35 22.48 -16.97 5.57
N ASN A 36 22.13 -16.10 4.62
CA ASN A 36 23.06 -15.53 3.65
C ASN A 36 22.76 -14.04 3.43
N PRO A 37 23.32 -13.15 4.28
CA PRO A 37 23.00 -11.72 4.27
C PRO A 37 23.39 -11.02 2.96
N SER A 38 24.36 -11.57 2.23
CA SER A 38 24.90 -11.02 0.98
C SER A 38 24.36 -11.73 -0.28
N GLY A 39 23.40 -12.65 -0.12
CA GLY A 39 22.84 -13.39 -1.24
C GLY A 39 21.98 -12.52 -2.17
N ASP A 40 22.04 -12.79 -3.47
CA ASP A 40 21.23 -12.11 -4.49
C ASP A 40 19.72 -12.17 -4.20
N ASP A 41 19.27 -13.22 -3.52
CA ASP A 41 17.89 -13.41 -3.08
C ASP A 41 17.41 -12.32 -2.11
N VAL A 42 18.28 -11.85 -1.21
CA VAL A 42 17.96 -10.78 -0.25
C VAL A 42 17.80 -9.46 -1.01
N ARG A 43 18.72 -9.17 -1.93
CA ARG A 43 18.69 -7.98 -2.78
C ARG A 43 17.42 -7.93 -3.64
N ARG A 44 17.04 -9.06 -4.25
CA ARG A 44 15.80 -9.20 -5.05
C ARG A 44 14.55 -9.02 -4.20
N GLY A 45 14.52 -9.60 -3.00
CA GLY A 45 13.41 -9.46 -2.07
C GLY A 45 13.22 -8.02 -1.59
N MET A 46 14.33 -7.35 -1.25
CA MET A 46 14.35 -5.93 -0.91
C MET A 46 13.83 -5.06 -2.06
N GLN A 47 14.30 -5.26 -3.29
CA GLN A 47 13.80 -4.51 -4.45
C GLN A 47 12.32 -4.77 -4.71
N SER A 48 11.86 -6.01 -4.48
CA SER A 48 10.45 -6.39 -4.62
C SER A 48 9.55 -5.70 -3.60
N LEU A 49 10.01 -5.48 -2.35
CA LEU A 49 9.27 -4.74 -1.32
C LEU A 49 8.97 -3.31 -1.77
N LEU A 50 9.98 -2.59 -2.27
CA LEU A 50 9.80 -1.22 -2.75
C LEU A 50 8.94 -1.15 -4.00
N PHE A 51 9.12 -2.09 -4.94
CA PHE A 51 8.34 -2.15 -6.16
C PHE A 51 6.85 -2.35 -5.89
N TRP A 52 6.50 -3.38 -5.10
CA TRP A 52 5.11 -3.67 -4.77
C TRP A 52 4.50 -2.62 -3.83
N GLY A 53 5.29 -2.06 -2.92
CA GLY A 53 4.87 -0.92 -2.11
C GLY A 53 4.53 0.30 -2.98
N GLY A 54 5.39 0.65 -3.94
CA GLY A 54 5.14 1.75 -4.88
C GLY A 54 3.90 1.50 -5.73
N MET A 55 3.68 0.26 -6.17
CA MET A 55 2.46 -0.12 -6.88
C MET A 55 1.21 0.07 -6.02
N ALA A 56 1.25 -0.24 -4.73
CA ALA A 56 0.13 0.01 -3.81
C ALA A 56 -0.19 1.51 -3.69
N ALA A 57 0.83 2.37 -3.61
CA ALA A 57 0.64 3.82 -3.59
C ALA A 57 0.00 4.33 -4.90
N LEU A 58 0.48 3.86 -6.05
CA LEU A 58 -0.10 4.20 -7.35
C LEU A 58 -1.55 3.73 -7.49
N LEU A 59 -1.88 2.54 -7.00
CA LEU A 59 -3.25 2.05 -6.96
C LEU A 59 -4.14 2.89 -6.03
N GLY A 60 -3.59 3.41 -4.93
CA GLY A 60 -4.29 4.35 -4.06
C GLY A 60 -4.63 5.66 -4.75
N LEU A 61 -3.68 6.20 -5.51
CA LEU A 61 -3.89 7.40 -6.31
C LEU A 61 -4.91 7.17 -7.43
N LEU A 62 -4.82 6.06 -8.16
CA LEU A 62 -5.79 5.67 -9.19
C LEU A 62 -7.18 5.47 -8.60
N GLY A 63 -7.31 4.77 -7.48
CA GLY A 63 -8.58 4.57 -6.78
C GLY A 63 -9.21 5.89 -6.34
N THR A 64 -8.39 6.86 -5.93
CA THR A 64 -8.84 8.22 -5.59
C THR A 64 -9.40 8.93 -6.83
N ALA A 65 -8.69 8.89 -7.96
CA ALA A 65 -9.14 9.50 -9.20
C ALA A 65 -10.48 8.91 -9.67
N VAL A 66 -10.61 7.57 -9.65
CA VAL A 66 -11.86 6.88 -9.99
C VAL A 66 -12.99 7.26 -9.03
N GLY A 67 -12.72 7.27 -7.72
CA GLY A 67 -13.72 7.62 -6.72
C GLY A 67 -14.21 9.07 -6.82
N LEU A 68 -13.31 10.00 -7.19
CA LEU A 68 -13.68 11.41 -7.38
C LEU A 68 -14.57 11.59 -8.61
N VAL A 69 -14.30 10.85 -9.70
CA VAL A 69 -15.17 10.83 -10.89
C VAL A 69 -16.56 10.32 -10.54
N ILE A 70 -16.65 9.22 -9.78
CA ILE A 70 -17.93 8.66 -9.33
C ILE A 70 -18.69 9.66 -8.44
N THR A 71 -17.99 10.29 -7.49
CA THR A 71 -18.56 11.29 -6.59
C THR A 71 -19.10 12.49 -7.38
N ALA A 72 -18.32 13.02 -8.34
CA ALA A 72 -18.73 14.13 -9.19
C ALA A 72 -19.97 13.79 -10.03
N GLN A 73 -20.02 12.59 -10.63
CA GLN A 73 -21.18 12.12 -11.39
C GLN A 73 -22.43 11.96 -10.52
N ALA A 74 -22.27 11.51 -9.27
CA ALA A 74 -23.38 11.37 -8.33
C ALA A 74 -23.95 12.74 -7.92
N VAL A 75 -23.08 13.70 -7.59
CA VAL A 75 -23.46 15.07 -7.23
C VAL A 75 -24.15 15.79 -8.39
N ALA A 76 -23.67 15.61 -9.62
CA ALA A 76 -24.26 16.24 -10.80
C ALA A 76 -25.71 15.79 -11.10
N ARG A 77 -26.14 14.65 -10.56
CA ARG A 77 -27.48 14.09 -10.79
C ARG A 77 -28.49 14.46 -9.70
N VAL A 78 -28.04 15.10 -8.62
CA VAL A 78 -28.88 15.47 -7.47
C VAL A 78 -28.97 16.99 -7.39
N PRO A 79 -30.13 17.59 -7.70
CA PRO A 79 -30.38 19.01 -7.44
C PRO A 79 -30.18 19.31 -5.94
N ASP A 80 -29.50 20.41 -5.63
CA ASP A 80 -29.20 20.84 -4.26
C ASP A 80 -28.46 19.79 -3.40
N ALA A 81 -27.50 19.08 -4.01
CA ALA A 81 -26.64 18.14 -3.29
C ALA A 81 -26.01 18.80 -2.05
N GLY A 82 -26.45 18.36 -0.87
CA GLY A 82 -25.96 18.89 0.40
C GLY A 82 -24.47 18.64 0.61
N ALA A 83 -23.81 19.55 1.33
CA ALA A 83 -22.38 19.45 1.63
C ALA A 83 -21.98 18.11 2.26
N SER A 84 -22.85 17.49 3.06
CA SER A 84 -22.63 16.18 3.67
C SER A 84 -22.44 15.05 2.63
N LEU A 85 -23.16 15.09 1.51
CA LEU A 85 -23.04 14.10 0.44
C LEU A 85 -21.71 14.23 -0.29
N ILE A 86 -21.32 15.47 -0.60
CA ILE A 86 -20.05 15.78 -1.27
C ILE A 86 -18.88 15.36 -0.38
N TRP A 87 -18.88 15.76 0.89
CA TRP A 87 -17.84 15.40 1.85
C TRP A 87 -17.80 13.91 2.15
N GLY A 88 -18.94 13.24 2.17
CA GLY A 88 -19.02 11.78 2.29
C GLY A 88 -18.30 11.07 1.16
N GLY A 89 -18.53 11.49 -0.10
CA GLY A 89 -17.83 10.95 -1.27
C GLY A 89 -16.32 11.18 -1.22
N ILE A 90 -15.90 12.42 -0.96
CA ILE A 90 -14.47 12.79 -0.83
C ILE A 90 -13.79 12.00 0.29
N GLY A 91 -14.46 11.78 1.42
CA GLY A 91 -13.92 11.00 2.54
C GLY A 91 -13.59 9.56 2.14
N VAL A 92 -14.43 8.94 1.33
CA VAL A 92 -14.17 7.58 0.80
C VAL A 92 -12.96 7.58 -0.14
N THR A 93 -12.83 8.58 -1.01
CA THR A 93 -11.70 8.63 -1.96
C THR A 93 -10.36 8.81 -1.26
N LEU A 94 -10.31 9.70 -0.26
CA LEU A 94 -9.11 9.93 0.53
C LEU A 94 -8.71 8.71 1.37
N THR A 95 -9.69 7.93 1.82
CA THR A 95 -9.43 6.68 2.53
C THR A 95 -8.62 5.72 1.66
N THR A 96 -8.96 5.56 0.38
CA THR A 96 -8.22 4.72 -0.56
C THR A 96 -6.77 5.17 -0.76
N LEU A 97 -6.53 6.49 -0.83
CA LEU A 97 -5.17 7.04 -0.88
C LEU A 97 -4.37 6.71 0.39
N ILE A 98 -4.98 6.93 1.57
CA ILE A 98 -4.35 6.66 2.86
C ILE A 98 -3.90 5.20 2.93
N PHE A 99 -4.74 4.25 2.52
CA PHE A 99 -4.37 2.83 2.51
C PHE A 99 -3.20 2.53 1.57
N GLY A 100 -3.21 3.06 0.35
CA GLY A 100 -2.10 2.87 -0.60
C GLY A 100 -0.77 3.40 -0.07
N LEU A 101 -0.79 4.59 0.54
CA LEU A 101 0.37 5.20 1.17
C LEU A 101 0.83 4.44 2.42
N LEU A 102 -0.09 3.94 3.25
CA LEU A 102 0.24 3.13 4.42
C LEU A 102 0.93 1.83 4.02
N ILE A 103 0.44 1.13 2.99
CA ILE A 103 1.07 -0.10 2.49
C ILE A 103 2.48 0.21 1.97
N PHE A 104 2.65 1.29 1.20
CA PHE A 104 3.97 1.72 0.74
C PHE A 104 4.92 2.05 1.90
N LEU A 105 4.45 2.78 2.90
CA LEU A 105 5.22 3.14 4.07
C LEU A 105 5.71 1.90 4.83
N LEU A 106 4.84 0.90 5.02
CA LEU A 106 5.21 -0.36 5.67
C LEU A 106 6.23 -1.15 4.83
N ALA A 107 6.07 -1.19 3.51
CA ALA A 107 7.05 -1.82 2.60
C ALA A 107 8.41 -1.12 2.67
N ALA A 108 8.43 0.21 2.64
CA ALA A 108 9.65 1.01 2.73
C ALA A 108 10.35 0.85 4.09
N LEU A 109 9.58 0.79 5.18
CA LEU A 109 10.11 0.52 6.51
C LEU A 109 10.71 -0.89 6.60
N ALA A 110 10.02 -1.90 6.08
CA ALA A 110 10.54 -3.26 6.02
C ALA A 110 11.83 -3.33 5.21
N TRP A 111 11.87 -2.67 4.04
CA TRP A 111 13.08 -2.55 3.22
C TRP A 111 14.24 -1.90 3.99
N PHE A 112 13.98 -0.78 4.67
CA PHE A 112 15.00 -0.05 5.41
C PHE A 112 15.57 -0.86 6.57
N VAL A 113 14.70 -1.48 7.38
CA VAL A 113 15.11 -2.33 8.51
C VAL A 113 15.90 -3.53 8.02
N LEU A 114 15.45 -4.19 6.95
CA LEU A 114 16.16 -5.34 6.36
C LEU A 114 17.53 -4.94 5.81
N GLY A 115 17.64 -3.78 5.14
CA GLY A 115 18.92 -3.28 4.64
C GLY A 115 19.88 -2.93 5.78
N MET A 116 19.37 -2.35 6.87
CA MET A 116 20.19 -2.07 8.05
C MET A 116 20.66 -3.37 8.73
N TRP A 117 19.80 -4.40 8.80
CA TRP A 117 20.16 -5.69 9.39
C TRP A 117 21.14 -6.48 8.52
N SER A 118 20.89 -6.59 7.21
CA SER A 118 21.78 -7.31 6.29
C SER A 118 23.18 -6.71 6.25
N SER A 119 23.28 -5.38 6.23
CA SER A 119 24.58 -4.69 6.27
C SER A 119 25.31 -4.86 7.61
N ARG A 120 24.60 -5.06 8.73
CA ARG A 120 25.21 -5.38 10.03
C ARG A 120 25.75 -6.81 10.05
N LEU A 121 24.96 -7.78 9.57
CA LEU A 121 25.36 -9.19 9.52
C LEU A 121 26.55 -9.42 8.58
N ALA A 122 26.56 -8.78 7.41
CA ALA A 122 27.65 -8.88 6.44
C ALA A 122 28.99 -8.30 6.93
N ARG A 123 28.99 -7.49 8.00
CA ARG A 123 30.22 -6.98 8.63
C ARG A 123 30.75 -7.88 9.76
N ALA A 124 29.95 -8.84 10.22
CA ALA A 124 30.29 -9.73 11.34
C ALA A 124 30.83 -11.10 10.90
N THR A 125 30.67 -11.45 9.62
CA THR A 125 31.26 -12.61 8.93
C THR A 125 32.45 -12.20 8.11
#